data_AF-A0A353Z323-F1
#
_entry.id   AF-A0A353Z323-F1
#
_cell.length_a   1.000
_cell.length_b   1.000
_cell.length_c   1.000
_cell.angle_alpha   90.00
_cell.angle_beta   90.00
_cell.angle_gamma   90.00
#
_symmetry.space_group_name_H-M   'P 1'
#
loop_
_entity.id
_entity.type
_entity.pdbx_description
1 polymer ?
#
loop_
_entity_poly.entity_id
_entity_poly.type
_entity_poly.pdbx_seq_one_letter_code
_entity_poly.pdbx_strand_id
1 'polypeptide(L)'
;YYKIKYKKANLEERYFTSPASPVYMVNYHEMKFIEAEARLRQNTSDPLIQTALNEAVRAHMKLISSDLIHDTIIDDYISRNLTLTGVFADDLETIINQKYIASYAGIESWTDYRRTGYPDLEPNEGGDHNQNPGGGIPRRLPYPQNERLYNKNFPQPLPTMQDRFWWDQ
;
A
#
# COMPACT_ATOMS: atom_id res chain seq x y z
N TYR A 1 24.08 -24.86 9.60
CA TYR A 1 23.19 -25.24 10.71
C TYR A 1 21.70 -24.93 10.46
N TYR A 2 21.30 -23.77 9.93
CA TYR A 2 19.87 -23.44 9.68
C TYR A 2 19.20 -24.17 8.50
N LYS A 3 19.97 -24.72 7.54
CA LYS A 3 19.43 -25.41 6.35
C LYS A 3 18.98 -26.87 6.58
N ILE A 4 19.28 -27.46 7.74
CA ILE A 4 19.09 -28.90 7.99
C ILE A 4 17.74 -29.20 8.67
N LYS A 5 17.17 -28.23 9.42
CA LYS A 5 15.94 -28.45 10.21
C LYS A 5 14.65 -28.08 9.47
N TYR A 6 14.71 -27.13 8.55
CA TYR A 6 13.56 -26.71 7.74
C TYR A 6 13.93 -26.93 6.28
N LYS A 7 13.14 -27.76 5.57
CA LYS A 7 13.26 -27.92 4.12
C LYS A 7 13.35 -26.52 3.49
N LYS A 8 14.22 -26.34 2.49
CA LYS A 8 14.32 -25.10 1.72
C LYS A 8 12.88 -24.77 1.25
N ALA A 9 12.32 -23.64 1.68
CA ALA A 9 11.05 -23.18 1.15
C ALA A 9 11.27 -22.94 -0.35
N ASN A 10 10.81 -23.87 -1.18
CA ASN A 10 10.82 -23.70 -2.62
C ASN A 10 9.64 -22.79 -2.96
N LEU A 11 9.88 -21.48 -3.01
CA LEU A 11 8.88 -20.47 -3.37
C LEU A 11 8.72 -20.35 -4.89
N GLU A 12 9.18 -21.35 -5.65
CA GLU A 12 9.05 -21.46 -7.10
C GLU A 12 9.64 -20.27 -7.89
N GLU A 13 10.58 -19.52 -7.29
CA GLU A 13 11.21 -18.34 -7.90
C GLU A 13 10.19 -17.34 -8.49
N ARG A 14 9.01 -17.24 -7.88
CA ARG A 14 7.95 -16.30 -8.28
C ARG A 14 8.42 -14.86 -8.10
N TYR A 15 7.74 -13.94 -8.79
CA TYR A 15 8.13 -12.54 -8.95
C TYR A 15 8.71 -11.83 -7.70
N PHE A 16 8.12 -12.04 -6.51
CA PHE A 16 8.57 -11.42 -5.24
C PHE A 16 9.52 -12.27 -4.38
N THR A 17 9.73 -13.52 -4.74
CA THR A 17 10.42 -14.51 -3.89
C THR A 17 11.75 -14.98 -4.47
N SER A 18 12.17 -14.40 -5.60
CA SER A 18 13.44 -14.70 -6.24
C SER A 18 14.56 -13.85 -5.62
N PRO A 19 15.79 -14.37 -5.47
CA PRO A 19 16.95 -13.55 -5.11
C PRO A 19 17.24 -12.42 -6.11
N ALA A 20 16.75 -12.55 -7.34
CA ALA A 20 16.87 -11.53 -8.39
C ALA A 20 15.63 -10.61 -8.48
N SER A 21 14.68 -10.74 -7.54
CA SER A 21 13.49 -9.88 -7.52
C SER A 21 13.89 -8.41 -7.41
N PRO A 22 13.44 -7.56 -8.35
CA PRO A 22 13.77 -6.14 -8.33
C PRO A 22 13.12 -5.45 -7.12
N VAL A 23 13.84 -4.47 -6.56
CA VAL A 23 13.29 -3.53 -5.57
C VAL A 23 12.99 -2.23 -6.30
N TYR A 24 11.71 -1.96 -6.53
CA TYR A 24 11.29 -0.73 -7.18
C TYR A 24 11.14 0.39 -6.16
N MET A 25 11.66 1.56 -6.53
CA MET A 25 11.46 2.80 -5.77
C MET A 25 10.22 3.56 -6.25
N VAL A 26 10.01 3.61 -7.57
CA VAL A 26 8.85 4.23 -8.21
C VAL A 26 8.48 3.40 -9.44
N ASN A 27 7.19 3.06 -9.56
CA ASN A 27 6.67 2.24 -10.65
C ASN A 27 5.77 3.00 -11.62
N TYR A 28 5.66 2.50 -12.85
CA TYR A 28 4.71 3.04 -13.84
C TYR A 28 3.25 2.91 -13.38
N HIS A 29 2.86 1.73 -12.93
CA HIS A 29 1.49 1.50 -12.44
C HIS A 29 1.19 2.37 -11.21
N GLU A 30 2.16 2.58 -10.33
CA GLU A 30 2.04 3.49 -9.19
C GLU A 30 1.80 4.94 -9.63
N MET A 31 2.56 5.43 -10.62
CA MET A 31 2.34 6.76 -11.20
C MET A 31 0.93 6.89 -11.77
N LYS A 32 0.41 5.83 -12.41
CA LYS A 32 -0.96 5.82 -12.96
C LYS A 32 -2.04 5.77 -11.88
N PHE A 33 -1.81 5.10 -10.75
CA PHE A 33 -2.70 5.21 -9.60
C PHE A 33 -2.70 6.63 -9.01
N ILE A 34 -1.53 7.28 -8.91
CA ILE A 34 -1.43 8.67 -8.46
C ILE A 34 -2.15 9.61 -9.43
N GLU A 35 -2.03 9.38 -10.75
CA GLU A 35 -2.78 10.12 -11.77
C GLU A 35 -4.29 9.96 -11.58
N ALA A 36 -4.78 8.72 -11.41
CA ALA A 36 -6.19 8.44 -11.21
C ALA A 36 -6.73 9.15 -9.96
N GLU A 37 -6.02 9.06 -8.84
CA GLU A 37 -6.41 9.73 -7.60
C GLU A 37 -6.39 11.27 -7.74
N ALA A 38 -5.35 11.84 -8.36
CA ALA A 38 -5.24 13.28 -8.55
C ALA A 38 -6.41 13.82 -9.38
N ARG A 39 -6.80 13.11 -10.44
CA ARG A 39 -7.97 13.44 -11.27
C ARG A 39 -9.26 13.36 -10.47
N LEU A 40 -9.45 12.28 -9.70
CA LEU A 40 -10.62 12.09 -8.84
C LEU A 40 -10.79 13.25 -7.84
N ARG A 41 -9.68 13.71 -7.24
CA ARG A 41 -9.68 14.84 -6.30
C ARG A 41 -9.99 16.18 -6.97
N GLN A 42 -9.72 16.33 -8.26
CA GLN A 42 -10.03 17.55 -9.00
C GLN A 42 -11.47 17.56 -9.50
N ASN A 43 -11.92 16.44 -10.09
CA ASN A 43 -13.24 16.32 -10.69
C ASN A 43 -13.66 14.84 -10.73
N THR A 44 -14.68 14.48 -9.96
CA THR A 44 -15.21 13.10 -9.90
C THR A 44 -15.81 12.63 -11.23
N SER A 45 -16.18 13.55 -12.11
CA SER A 45 -16.76 13.24 -13.42
C SER A 45 -15.72 13.16 -14.56
N ASP A 46 -14.41 13.21 -14.26
CA ASP A 46 -13.37 13.09 -15.28
C ASP A 46 -13.31 11.64 -15.83
N PRO A 47 -13.65 11.39 -17.11
CA PRO A 47 -13.60 10.04 -17.67
C PRO A 47 -12.18 9.45 -17.72
N LEU A 48 -11.14 10.30 -17.60
CA LEU A 48 -9.75 9.86 -17.60
C LEU A 48 -9.34 9.16 -16.30
N ILE A 49 -10.13 9.26 -15.22
CA ILE A 49 -9.90 8.50 -13.98
C ILE A 49 -9.95 6.99 -14.27
N GLN A 50 -11.03 6.55 -14.96
CA GLN A 50 -11.21 5.15 -15.33
C GLN A 50 -10.08 4.66 -16.25
N THR A 51 -9.67 5.50 -17.21
CA THR A 51 -8.56 5.17 -18.11
C THR A 51 -7.26 4.97 -17.35
N ALA A 52 -6.91 5.87 -16.43
CA ALA A 52 -5.70 5.77 -15.63
C ALA A 52 -5.72 4.56 -14.69
N LEU A 53 -6.86 4.28 -14.04
CA LEU A 53 -7.04 3.10 -13.19
C LEU A 53 -6.86 1.79 -13.98
N ASN A 54 -7.49 1.68 -15.14
CA ASN A 54 -7.40 0.51 -16.01
C ASN A 54 -5.97 0.27 -16.50
N GLU A 55 -5.27 1.35 -16.85
CA GLU A 55 -3.88 1.30 -17.28
C GLU A 55 -2.95 0.88 -16.14
N ALA A 56 -3.16 1.39 -14.92
CA ALA A 56 -2.40 1.03 -13.74
C ALA A 56 -2.51 -0.48 -13.43
N VAL A 57 -3.74 -1.00 -13.37
CA VAL A 57 -4.00 -2.41 -13.07
C VAL A 57 -3.44 -3.31 -14.17
N ARG A 58 -3.63 -2.96 -15.45
CA ARG A 58 -3.04 -3.73 -16.56
C ARG A 58 -1.52 -3.78 -16.47
N ALA A 59 -0.87 -2.64 -16.27
CA ALA A 59 0.58 -2.57 -16.19
C ALA A 59 1.12 -3.40 -15.01
N HIS A 60 0.43 -3.36 -13.87
CA HIS A 60 0.78 -4.17 -12.71
C HIS A 60 0.63 -5.67 -12.95
N MET A 61 -0.53 -6.12 -13.48
CA MET A 61 -0.76 -7.54 -13.77
C MET A 61 0.22 -8.09 -14.80
N LYS A 62 0.54 -7.31 -15.84
CA LYS A 62 1.56 -7.64 -16.83
C LYS A 62 2.95 -7.77 -16.20
N LEU A 63 3.33 -6.81 -15.35
CA LEU A 63 4.61 -6.83 -14.67
C LEU A 63 4.80 -8.07 -13.78
N ILE A 64 3.84 -8.38 -12.89
CA ILE A 64 3.95 -9.53 -11.98
C ILE A 64 3.94 -10.85 -12.74
N SER A 65 3.14 -10.95 -13.80
CA SER A 65 3.04 -12.18 -14.59
C SER A 65 4.16 -12.34 -15.61
N SER A 66 5.09 -11.40 -15.72
CA SER A 66 6.09 -11.37 -16.80
C SER A 66 5.43 -11.47 -18.18
N ASP A 67 4.35 -10.71 -18.37
CA ASP A 67 3.50 -10.68 -19.59
C ASP A 67 2.82 -12.01 -19.96
N LEU A 68 2.73 -12.97 -19.04
CA LEU A 68 2.10 -14.27 -19.30
C LEU A 68 0.56 -14.27 -19.22
N ILE A 69 -0.05 -13.29 -18.54
CA ILE A 69 -1.51 -13.17 -18.48
C ILE A 69 -2.02 -12.52 -19.77
N HIS A 70 -2.96 -13.20 -20.43
CA HIS A 70 -3.60 -12.69 -21.64
C HIS A 70 -4.44 -11.44 -21.36
N ASP A 71 -4.43 -10.48 -22.29
CA ASP A 71 -5.17 -9.22 -22.17
C ASP A 71 -6.67 -9.42 -21.94
N THR A 72 -7.26 -10.49 -22.49
CA THR A 72 -8.68 -10.81 -22.27
C THR A 72 -9.02 -11.07 -20.82
N ILE A 73 -8.13 -11.73 -20.06
CA ILE A 73 -8.33 -12.01 -18.62
C ILE A 73 -8.24 -10.71 -17.83
N ILE A 74 -7.32 -9.81 -18.22
CA ILE A 74 -7.16 -8.52 -17.59
C ILE A 74 -8.41 -7.64 -17.84
N ASP A 75 -8.90 -7.61 -19.08
CA ASP A 75 -10.10 -6.85 -19.46
C ASP A 75 -11.34 -7.35 -18.71
N ASP A 76 -11.44 -8.68 -18.56
CA ASP A 76 -12.46 -9.37 -17.78
C ASP A 76 -12.39 -9.05 -16.28
N TYR A 77 -11.19 -8.83 -15.74
CA TYR A 77 -11.01 -8.41 -14.36
C TYR A 77 -11.41 -6.94 -14.18
N ILE A 78 -10.93 -6.08 -15.09
CA ILE A 78 -11.20 -4.64 -15.08
C ILE A 78 -12.71 -4.37 -15.18
N SER A 79 -13.39 -5.00 -16.13
CA SER A 79 -14.82 -4.80 -16.35
C SER A 79 -15.70 -5.28 -15.20
N ARG A 80 -15.27 -6.28 -14.43
CA ARG A 80 -16.03 -6.80 -13.29
C ARG A 80 -15.80 -6.04 -11.99
N ASN A 81 -14.59 -5.51 -11.77
CA ASN A 81 -14.19 -5.02 -10.45
C ASN A 81 -13.87 -3.53 -10.39
N LEU A 82 -13.63 -2.86 -11.52
CA LEU A 82 -13.05 -1.52 -11.54
C LEU A 82 -13.97 -0.46 -12.15
N THR A 83 -15.27 -0.74 -12.33
CA THR A 83 -16.21 0.26 -12.80
C THR A 83 -16.43 1.31 -11.72
N LEU A 84 -16.02 2.55 -12.00
CA LEU A 84 -16.21 3.67 -11.10
C LEU A 84 -17.67 4.14 -11.11
N THR A 85 -18.13 4.57 -9.95
CA THR A 85 -19.51 4.95 -9.67
C THR A 85 -19.76 6.44 -9.87
N GLY A 86 -18.69 7.26 -9.85
CA GLY A 86 -18.76 8.72 -9.82
C GLY A 86 -18.91 9.30 -8.40
N VAL A 87 -19.04 8.44 -7.38
CA VAL A 87 -19.06 8.84 -5.97
C VAL A 87 -17.63 8.90 -5.46
N PHE A 88 -17.21 10.07 -4.98
CA PHE A 88 -15.82 10.30 -4.57
C PHE A 88 -15.28 9.26 -3.58
N ALA A 89 -16.06 8.92 -2.54
CA ALA A 89 -15.60 8.00 -1.49
C ALA A 89 -15.41 6.58 -2.03
N ASP A 90 -16.39 6.06 -2.77
CA ASP A 90 -16.40 4.71 -3.33
C ASP A 90 -15.31 4.56 -4.41
N ASP A 91 -15.14 5.58 -5.26
CA ASP A 91 -14.12 5.60 -6.30
C ASP A 91 -12.71 5.73 -5.71
N LEU A 92 -12.54 6.51 -4.64
CA LEU A 92 -11.27 6.63 -3.93
C LEU A 92 -10.90 5.30 -3.26
N GLU A 93 -11.85 4.65 -2.60
CA GLU A 93 -11.65 3.33 -2.00
C GLU A 93 -11.22 2.31 -3.07
N THR A 94 -11.90 2.28 -4.22
CA THR A 94 -11.57 1.39 -5.33
C THR A 94 -10.15 1.61 -5.82
N ILE A 95 -9.75 2.86 -6.04
CA ILE A 95 -8.39 3.21 -6.51
C ILE A 95 -7.33 2.79 -5.48
N ILE A 96 -7.53 3.15 -4.20
CA ILE A 96 -6.54 2.87 -3.16
C ILE A 96 -6.45 1.38 -2.84
N ASN A 97 -7.56 0.63 -2.87
CA ASN A 97 -7.53 -0.83 -2.68
C ASN A 97 -6.71 -1.52 -3.78
N GLN A 98 -6.85 -1.08 -5.05
CA GLN A 98 -6.03 -1.61 -6.14
C GLN A 98 -4.56 -1.20 -6.02
N LYS A 99 -4.30 0.05 -5.62
CA LYS A 99 -2.94 0.52 -5.35
C LYS A 99 -2.29 -0.28 -4.20
N TYR A 100 -3.04 -0.58 -3.14
CA TYR A 100 -2.58 -1.37 -2.00
C TYR A 100 -2.12 -2.77 -2.44
N ILE A 101 -2.89 -3.44 -3.30
CA ILE A 101 -2.50 -4.73 -3.90
C ILE A 101 -1.23 -4.58 -4.74
N ALA A 102 -1.15 -3.52 -5.55
CA ALA A 102 -0.02 -3.28 -6.43
C ALA A 102 1.28 -2.89 -5.71
N SER A 103 1.16 -2.26 -4.54
CA SER A 103 2.27 -1.84 -3.69
C SER A 103 2.68 -2.92 -2.68
N TYR A 104 2.37 -4.19 -2.94
CA TYR A 104 2.82 -5.31 -2.10
C TYR A 104 4.35 -5.26 -1.89
N ALA A 105 4.76 -5.44 -0.63
CA ALA A 105 6.15 -5.29 -0.15
C ALA A 105 6.75 -3.87 -0.22
N GLY A 106 5.97 -2.86 -0.62
CA GLY A 106 6.36 -1.44 -0.59
C GLY A 106 5.85 -0.72 0.66
N ILE A 107 6.66 0.21 1.19
CA ILE A 107 6.28 1.04 2.34
C ILE A 107 5.15 2.04 2.03
N GLU A 108 5.00 2.39 0.75
CA GLU A 108 3.98 3.35 0.28
C GLU A 108 2.56 2.88 0.59
N SER A 109 2.31 1.57 0.61
CA SER A 109 1.03 0.99 1.03
C SER A 109 0.62 1.46 2.43
N TRP A 110 1.56 1.54 3.38
CA TRP A 110 1.31 2.03 4.74
C TRP A 110 1.17 3.55 4.79
N THR A 111 1.84 4.28 3.89
CA THR A 111 1.66 5.74 3.75
C THR A 111 0.27 6.07 3.22
N ASP A 112 -0.20 5.40 2.17
CA ASP A 112 -1.55 5.60 1.62
C ASP A 112 -2.65 5.22 2.59
N TYR A 113 -2.51 4.09 3.29
CA TYR A 113 -3.45 3.70 4.34
C TYR A 113 -3.60 4.79 5.41
N ARG A 114 -2.49 5.35 5.90
CA ARG A 114 -2.55 6.44 6.89
C ARG A 114 -3.19 7.70 6.33
N ARG A 115 -2.94 8.03 5.07
CA ARG A 115 -3.46 9.24 4.42
C ARG A 115 -4.95 9.15 4.04
N THR A 116 -5.44 7.96 3.71
CA THR A 116 -6.78 7.77 3.11
C THR A 116 -7.72 6.95 3.99
N GLY A 117 -7.20 6.14 4.89
CA GLY A 117 -7.97 5.15 5.65
C GLY A 117 -8.24 3.85 4.87
N TYR A 118 -7.83 3.74 3.61
CA TYR A 118 -8.05 2.56 2.76
C TYR A 118 -6.79 1.71 2.56
N PRO A 119 -6.90 0.38 2.47
CA PRO A 119 -8.10 -0.42 2.73
C PRO A 119 -8.61 -0.26 4.17
N ASP A 120 -9.90 -0.50 4.39
CA ASP A 120 -10.48 -0.50 5.74
C ASP A 120 -9.95 -1.72 6.51
N LEU A 121 -8.92 -1.48 7.31
CA LEU A 121 -8.18 -2.51 8.02
C LEU A 121 -8.63 -2.59 9.48
N GLU A 122 -8.99 -3.78 9.92
CA GLU A 122 -9.28 -4.06 11.32
C GLU A 122 -7.97 -4.24 12.12
N PRO A 123 -7.78 -3.52 13.23
CA PRO A 123 -6.64 -3.74 14.12
C PRO A 123 -6.65 -5.16 14.71
N ASN A 124 -5.46 -5.76 14.82
CA ASN A 124 -5.32 -7.07 15.47
C ASN A 124 -5.68 -7.00 16.96
N GLU A 125 -6.36 -8.05 17.45
CA GLU A 125 -6.58 -8.24 18.89
C GLU A 125 -5.27 -8.26 19.67
N GLY A 126 -5.26 -7.63 20.85
CA GLY A 126 -4.07 -7.55 21.70
C GLY A 126 -2.98 -6.59 21.20
N GLY A 127 -3.29 -5.71 20.24
CA GLY A 127 -2.34 -4.69 19.76
C GLY A 127 -2.03 -3.57 20.78
N ASP A 128 -2.75 -3.51 21.89
CA ASP A 128 -2.58 -2.48 22.92
C ASP A 128 -1.25 -2.65 23.66
N HIS A 129 -0.52 -1.55 23.77
CA HIS A 129 0.80 -1.50 24.39
C HIS A 129 1.11 -0.08 24.88
N ASN A 130 2.04 0.08 25.82
CA ASN A 130 2.43 1.40 26.35
C ASN A 130 2.88 2.39 25.25
N GLN A 131 3.44 1.88 24.15
CA GLN A 131 3.82 2.70 23.00
C GLN A 131 2.75 2.74 21.89
N ASN A 132 1.72 1.89 21.97
CA ASN A 132 0.61 1.81 21.05
C ASN A 132 -0.74 1.83 21.81
N PRO A 133 -1.05 2.92 22.52
CA PRO A 133 -2.23 2.98 23.38
C PRO A 133 -3.50 2.79 22.55
N GLY A 134 -4.40 1.92 23.01
CA GLY A 134 -5.66 1.60 22.32
C GLY A 134 -5.52 0.57 21.20
N GLY A 135 -4.31 0.08 20.91
CA GLY A 135 -4.08 -1.07 20.03
C GLY A 135 -4.43 -0.91 18.56
N GLY A 136 -4.68 0.32 18.10
CA GLY A 136 -4.93 0.60 16.69
C GLY A 136 -3.73 0.27 15.80
N ILE A 137 -3.98 0.21 14.49
CA ILE A 137 -2.90 0.06 13.50
C ILE A 137 -1.94 1.25 13.63
N PRO A 138 -0.62 1.02 13.80
CA PRO A 138 0.33 2.10 14.04
C PRO A 138 0.32 3.17 12.95
N ARG A 139 0.34 4.45 13.36
CA ARG A 139 0.43 5.63 12.50
C ARG A 139 1.87 6.12 12.31
N ARG A 140 2.79 5.66 13.17
CA ARG A 140 4.22 5.93 13.06
C ARG A 140 5.07 4.82 13.69
N LEU A 141 6.36 4.83 13.37
CA LEU A 141 7.35 3.99 14.04
C LEU A 141 7.82 4.67 15.34
N PRO A 142 8.11 3.90 16.39
CA PRO A 142 8.67 4.44 17.62
C PRO A 142 10.09 4.98 17.37
N TYR A 143 10.43 6.06 18.06
CA TYR A 143 11.80 6.56 18.04
C TYR A 143 12.77 5.57 18.69
N PRO A 144 14.02 5.46 18.18
CA PRO A 144 15.05 4.64 18.80
C PRO A 144 15.27 5.01 20.27
N GLN A 145 15.56 4.00 21.10
CA GLN A 145 15.78 4.22 22.53
C GLN A 145 16.94 5.18 22.82
N ASN A 146 18.00 5.14 22.00
CA ASN A 146 19.16 6.02 22.18
C ASN A 146 18.80 7.49 22.02
N GLU A 147 17.93 7.84 21.07
CA GLU A 147 17.45 9.22 20.90
C GLU A 147 16.72 9.69 22.16
N ARG A 148 15.89 8.82 22.75
CA ARG A 148 15.12 9.14 23.96
C ARG A 148 16.01 9.35 25.19
N LEU A 149 17.15 8.66 25.27
CA LEU A 149 18.04 8.70 26.43
C LEU A 149 19.12 9.77 26.33
N TYR A 150 19.66 10.00 25.13
CA TYR A 150 20.87 10.79 24.95
C TYR A 150 20.64 12.13 24.27
N ASN A 151 19.52 12.33 23.58
CA ASN A 151 19.20 13.60 22.93
C ASN A 151 18.37 14.50 23.87
N LYS A 152 18.99 15.56 24.40
CA LYS A 152 18.32 16.52 25.31
C LYS A 152 17.20 17.31 24.65
N ASN A 153 17.16 17.36 23.31
CA ASN A 153 16.13 18.04 22.54
C ASN A 153 14.99 17.09 22.13
N PHE A 154 14.98 15.85 22.64
CA PHE A 154 13.94 14.88 22.30
C PHE A 154 12.55 15.36 22.77
N PRO A 155 11.50 15.23 21.94
CA PRO A 155 10.15 15.71 22.28
C PRO A 155 9.61 15.13 23.59
N GLN A 156 8.98 15.98 24.40
CA GLN A 156 8.27 15.62 25.62
C GLN A 156 6.85 16.23 25.57
N PRO A 157 5.78 15.45 25.78
CA PRO A 157 5.77 14.02 26.10
C PRO A 157 6.25 13.12 24.94
N LEU A 158 6.68 11.89 25.27
CA LEU A 158 7.13 10.90 24.29
C LEU A 158 6.02 10.62 23.27
N PRO A 159 6.27 10.82 21.96
CA PRO A 159 5.29 10.48 20.95
C PRO A 159 4.98 8.98 20.92
N THR A 160 3.70 8.66 20.83
CA THR A 160 3.18 7.30 20.73
C THR A 160 3.07 6.86 19.27
N MET A 161 2.86 5.56 19.04
CA MET A 161 2.63 5.00 17.71
C MET A 161 1.29 5.44 17.10
N GLN A 162 0.38 6.01 17.90
CA GLN A 162 -0.91 6.54 17.46
C GLN A 162 -0.86 8.03 17.09
N ASP A 163 0.22 8.74 17.44
CA ASP A 163 0.35 10.15 17.09
C ASP A 163 0.53 10.31 15.58
N ARG A 164 -0.33 11.10 14.97
CA ARG A 164 -0.32 11.32 13.52
C ARG A 164 0.79 12.27 13.09
N PHE A 165 1.29 12.08 11.87
CA PHE A 165 2.16 13.05 11.21
C PHE A 165 1.35 14.23 10.68
N TRP A 166 2.00 15.35 10.33
CA TRP A 166 1.31 16.55 9.83
C TRP A 166 0.43 16.31 8.60
N TRP A 167 0.72 15.25 7.82
CA TRP A 167 0.06 14.95 6.54
C TRP A 167 -0.99 13.86 6.71
N ASP A 168 -0.96 13.20 7.86
CA ASP A 168 -1.89 12.16 8.26
C ASP A 168 -3.02 12.87 9.03
N GLN A 169 -3.99 13.40 8.28
CA GLN A 169 -5.15 14.14 8.80
C GLN A 169 -6.35 13.22 8.94
#